data_AF-A0A6L7KLC7-F1
#
_entry.id   AF-A0A6L7KLC7-F1
#
_cell.length_a   1.000
_cell.length_b   1.000
_cell.length_c   1.000
_cell.angle_alpha   90.00
_cell.angle_beta   90.00
_cell.angle_gamma   90.00
#
_symmetry.space_group_name_H-M   'P 1'
#
loop_
_entity.id
_entity.type
_entity.pdbx_description
1 polymer ?
#
loop_
_entity_poly.entity_id
_entity_poly.type
_entity_poly.pdbx_seq_one_letter_code
_entity_poly.pdbx_strand_id
1 'polypeptide(L)'
;MAKDDCIVPLVGYSDRLSVRPGETVGFKVSSTGTEPFTAWLTRSISADPNPAGMGIVEEPMEEAFAEQAFPSRYQPFHPGSHAITEERVSLRPGDGFL
;
A
#
# COMPACT_ATOMS: atom_id res chain seq x y z
N MET A 1 -9.80 -25.15 -7.64
CA MET A 1 -10.23 -23.79 -7.98
C MET A 1 -9.16 -23.21 -8.87
N ALA A 2 -9.50 -22.83 -10.10
CA ALA A 2 -8.54 -22.24 -11.04
C ALA A 2 -8.00 -20.93 -10.45
N LYS A 3 -6.69 -20.70 -10.62
CA LYS A 3 -5.91 -19.59 -10.04
C LYS A 3 -6.01 -18.32 -10.89
N ASP A 4 -7.05 -18.22 -11.71
CA ASP A 4 -7.27 -17.11 -12.63
C ASP A 4 -8.61 -16.48 -12.27
N ASP A 5 -8.54 -15.29 -11.65
CA ASP A 5 -9.55 -14.18 -11.59
C ASP A 5 -9.68 -13.44 -10.25
N CYS A 6 -8.87 -13.74 -9.22
CA CYS A 6 -8.81 -12.86 -8.05
C CYS A 6 -7.82 -11.70 -8.29
N ILE A 7 -8.22 -10.74 -9.12
CA ILE A 7 -7.57 -9.42 -9.13
C ILE A 7 -7.85 -8.80 -7.76
N VAL A 8 -6.80 -8.53 -6.98
CA VAL A 8 -6.91 -7.82 -5.70
C VAL A 8 -7.22 -6.35 -6.00
N PRO A 9 -8.42 -5.83 -5.69
CA PRO A 9 -8.86 -4.52 -6.15
C PRO A 9 -8.36 -3.36 -5.28
N LEU A 10 -7.75 -3.69 -4.13
CA LEU A 10 -7.28 -2.74 -3.13
C LEU A 10 -5.95 -3.23 -2.56
N VAL A 11 -4.91 -2.42 -2.72
CA VAL A 11 -3.58 -2.70 -2.18
C VAL A 11 -3.05 -1.48 -1.46
N GLY A 12 -2.18 -1.67 -0.47
CA GLY A 12 -1.54 -0.56 0.20
C GLY A 12 -0.30 -0.94 0.99
N TYR A 13 0.44 0.08 1.39
CA TYR A 13 1.66 -0.04 2.20
C TYR A 13 1.84 1.20 3.08
N SER A 14 2.62 1.07 4.14
CA SER A 14 3.08 2.20 4.97
C SER A 14 4.46 2.71 4.50
N ASP A 15 4.78 3.99 4.70
CA ASP A 15 6.16 4.47 4.48
C ASP A 15 7.16 3.95 5.51
N ARG A 16 6.67 3.56 6.68
CA ARG A 16 7.49 3.14 7.82
C ARG A 16 6.90 1.88 8.44
N LEU A 17 7.77 1.03 8.96
CA LEU A 17 7.38 -0.19 9.67
C LEU A 17 6.96 0.08 11.11
N SER A 18 7.46 1.16 11.72
CA SER A 18 7.13 1.56 13.08
C SER A 18 7.30 3.07 13.28
N VAL A 19 6.62 3.60 14.29
CA VAL A 19 6.66 5.01 14.71
C VAL A 19 6.63 5.11 16.23
N ARG A 20 7.17 6.22 16.76
CA ARG A 20 7.07 6.56 18.18
C ARG A 20 5.80 7.36 18.47
N PRO A 21 5.38 7.48 19.74
CA PRO A 21 4.30 8.38 20.12
C PRO A 21 4.55 9.81 19.61
N GLY A 22 3.56 10.41 18.97
CA GLY A 22 3.63 11.74 18.38
C GLY A 22 4.21 11.79 16.95
N GLU A 23 4.74 10.70 16.43
CA GLU A 23 5.17 10.63 15.02
C GLU A 23 4.02 10.19 14.10
N THR A 24 4.16 10.50 12.81
CA THR A 24 3.19 10.13 11.77
C THR A 24 3.70 8.96 10.94
N VAL A 25 2.83 7.98 10.72
CA VAL A 25 2.97 6.94 9.69
C VAL A 25 1.98 7.21 8.57
N GLY A 26 2.45 7.20 7.32
CA GLY A 26 1.59 7.43 6.16
C GLY A 26 1.24 6.12 5.47
N PHE A 27 -0.04 5.89 5.19
CA PHE A 27 -0.51 4.76 4.37
C PHE A 27 -0.79 5.22 2.94
N LYS A 28 -0.35 4.44 1.96
CA LYS A 28 -0.56 4.67 0.53
C LYS A 28 -1.42 3.53 0.02
N VAL A 29 -2.60 3.87 -0.49
CA VAL A 29 -3.58 2.90 -0.96
C VAL A 29 -3.85 3.14 -2.44
N SER A 30 -3.74 2.08 -3.24
CA SER A 30 -4.12 2.05 -4.65
C SER A 30 -5.36 1.18 -4.78
N SER A 31 -6.41 1.71 -5.40
CA SER A 31 -7.65 0.99 -5.64
C SER A 31 -8.04 1.04 -7.11
N THR A 32 -8.53 -0.08 -7.64
CA THR A 32 -9.21 -0.14 -8.94
C THR A 32 -10.74 -0.04 -8.80
N GLY A 33 -11.26 0.14 -7.58
CA GLY A 33 -12.69 0.32 -7.32
C GLY A 33 -13.21 1.69 -7.76
N THR A 34 -14.52 1.78 -7.95
CA THR A 34 -15.22 3.03 -8.30
C THR A 34 -15.80 3.76 -7.09
N GLU A 35 -16.10 3.02 -6.02
CA GLU A 35 -16.67 3.54 -4.77
C GLU A 35 -15.58 3.84 -3.73
N PRO A 36 -15.81 4.73 -2.76
CA PRO A 36 -14.92 4.92 -1.62
C PRO A 36 -14.68 3.64 -0.84
N PHE A 37 -13.48 3.48 -0.27
CA PHE A 37 -13.15 2.41 0.67
C PHE A 37 -13.11 2.95 2.09
N THR A 38 -13.35 2.09 3.09
CA THR A 38 -13.17 2.45 4.49
C THR A 38 -11.87 1.88 5.05
N ALA A 39 -11.32 2.57 6.05
CA ALA A 39 -10.18 2.08 6.82
C ALA A 39 -10.38 2.41 8.30
N TRP A 40 -9.91 1.52 9.17
CA TRP A 40 -9.91 1.64 10.62
C TRP A 40 -8.63 1.03 11.17
N LEU A 41 -8.37 1.21 12.47
CA LEU A 41 -7.18 0.67 13.14
C LEU A 41 -7.57 -0.42 14.14
N THR A 42 -6.80 -1.51 14.14
CA THR A 42 -6.91 -2.59 15.12
C THR A 42 -5.56 -2.87 15.77
N ARG A 43 -5.60 -3.38 17.01
CA ARG A 43 -4.49 -4.07 17.65
C ARG A 43 -4.61 -5.56 17.36
N SER A 44 -3.70 -6.08 16.53
CA SER A 44 -3.60 -7.53 16.29
C SER A 44 -3.00 -8.24 17.50
N ILE A 45 -3.71 -9.22 18.05
CA ILE A 45 -3.30 -10.04 19.20
C ILE A 45 -2.93 -11.46 18.74
N SER A 46 -3.71 -12.01 17.81
CA SER A 46 -3.44 -13.30 17.17
C SER A 46 -3.81 -13.22 15.69
N ALA A 47 -2.91 -13.70 14.83
CA ALA A 47 -3.08 -13.73 13.38
C ALA A 47 -3.10 -15.16 12.81
N ASP A 48 -3.12 -16.19 13.66
CA ASP A 48 -3.23 -17.60 13.25
C ASP A 48 -4.72 -18.00 13.14
N PRO A 49 -5.26 -18.30 11.94
CA PRO A 49 -6.65 -18.69 11.78
C PRO A 49 -6.96 -20.14 12.18
N ASN A 50 -5.99 -20.89 12.74
CA ASN A 50 -6.21 -22.26 13.18
C ASN A 50 -7.36 -22.36 14.20
N PRO A 51 -8.45 -23.09 13.88
CA PRO A 51 -9.62 -23.20 14.76
C PRO A 51 -9.35 -24.00 16.04
N ALA A 52 -8.27 -24.77 16.09
CA ALA A 52 -7.82 -25.46 17.32
C ALA A 52 -6.94 -24.56 18.22
N GLY A 53 -6.57 -23.37 17.74
CA GLY A 53 -5.85 -22.34 18.49
C GLY A 53 -6.78 -21.22 18.97
N MET A 54 -6.22 -20.03 19.21
CA MET A 54 -7.02 -18.85 19.58
C MET A 54 -7.80 -18.25 18.40
N GLY A 55 -7.43 -18.58 17.16
CA GLY A 55 -7.97 -17.94 15.96
C GLY A 55 -7.41 -16.53 15.73
N ILE A 56 -8.01 -15.80 14.78
CA ILE A 56 -7.72 -14.38 14.55
C ILE A 56 -8.36 -13.56 15.67
N VAL A 57 -7.55 -12.75 16.36
CA VAL A 57 -8.00 -11.89 17.46
C VAL A 57 -7.47 -10.49 17.25
N GLU A 58 -8.38 -9.53 17.16
CA GLU A 58 -8.10 -8.12 16.95
C GLU A 58 -8.98 -7.27 17.88
N GLU A 59 -8.43 -6.18 18.40
CA GLU A 59 -9.17 -5.18 19.18
C GLU A 59 -9.24 -3.86 18.41
N PRO A 60 -10.43 -3.24 18.25
CA PRO A 60 -10.54 -1.91 17.65
C PRO A 60 -9.75 -0.85 18.43
N MET A 61 -9.14 0.10 17.73
CA MET A 61 -8.40 1.23 18.31
C MET A 61 -9.05 2.56 17.88
N GLU A 62 -10.35 2.71 18.11
CA GLU A 62 -11.15 3.85 17.65
C GLU A 62 -10.67 5.18 18.24
N GLU A 63 -10.15 5.16 19.47
CA GLU A 63 -9.55 6.30 20.16
C GLU A 63 -8.29 6.83 19.47
N ALA A 64 -7.58 5.99 18.71
CA ALA A 64 -6.39 6.37 17.97
C ALA A 64 -6.69 6.68 16.49
N PHE A 65 -7.59 5.92 15.88
CA PHE A 65 -8.04 6.12 14.50
C PHE A 65 -9.40 5.46 14.28
N ALA A 66 -10.45 6.29 14.32
CA ALA A 66 -11.81 5.86 14.00
C ALA A 66 -11.97 5.53 12.51
N GLU A 67 -12.96 4.70 12.19
CA GLU A 67 -13.30 4.34 10.82
C GLU A 67 -13.58 5.57 9.96
N GLN A 68 -12.94 5.63 8.80
CA GLN A 68 -13.05 6.74 7.85
C GLN A 68 -13.14 6.23 6.43
N ALA A 69 -13.89 6.95 5.59
CA ALA A 69 -13.99 6.69 4.16
C ALA A 69 -12.97 7.51 3.36
N PHE A 70 -12.37 6.88 2.36
CA PHE A 70 -11.38 7.47 1.45
C PHE A 70 -11.78 7.20 0.00
N PRO A 71 -11.57 8.14 -0.92
CA PRO A 71 -11.88 7.94 -2.33
C PRO A 71 -10.98 6.86 -2.93
N SER A 72 -11.56 5.98 -3.74
CA SER A 72 -10.78 5.04 -4.54
C SER A 72 -10.02 5.76 -5.63
N ARG A 73 -8.71 5.46 -5.73
CA ARG A 73 -7.82 6.02 -6.75
C ARG A 73 -6.78 5.00 -7.16
N TYR A 74 -6.66 4.79 -8.47
CA TYR A 74 -5.57 3.99 -9.01
C TYR A 74 -4.26 4.78 -8.97
N GLN A 75 -3.21 4.18 -8.41
CA GLN A 75 -1.86 4.72 -8.41
C GLN A 75 -0.95 3.77 -9.21
N PRO A 76 -0.36 4.24 -10.33
CA PRO A 76 0.49 3.39 -11.17
C PRO A 76 1.79 3.02 -10.43
N PHE A 77 2.27 1.79 -10.67
CA PHE A 77 3.55 1.31 -10.17
C PHE A 77 4.51 1.09 -11.33
N HIS A 78 5.72 1.64 -11.22
CA HIS A 78 6.75 1.57 -12.25
C HIS A 78 7.92 0.71 -11.73
N PRO A 79 7.89 -0.62 -11.93
CA PRO A 79 8.97 -1.49 -11.49
C PRO A 79 10.21 -1.36 -12.40
N GLY A 80 11.38 -1.66 -11.83
CA GLY A 80 12.65 -1.69 -12.55
C GLY A 80 13.53 -0.48 -12.26
N SER A 81 14.76 -0.75 -11.85
CA SER A 81 15.77 0.28 -11.62
C SER A 81 16.13 0.96 -12.94
N HIS A 82 16.15 2.29 -12.95
CA HIS A 82 16.59 3.11 -14.08
C HIS A 82 17.23 4.41 -13.60
N ALA A 83 17.97 5.08 -14.48
CA ALA A 83 18.50 6.41 -14.21
C ALA A 83 17.49 7.48 -14.66
N ILE A 84 17.34 8.54 -13.86
CA ILE A 84 16.55 9.73 -14.18
C ILE A 84 17.51 10.91 -14.24
N THR A 85 17.31 11.79 -15.21
CA THR A 85 18.07 13.04 -15.36
C THR A 85 17.13 14.21 -15.13
N GLU A 86 17.62 15.29 -14.53
CA GLU A 86 16.83 16.51 -14.30
C GLU A 86 16.50 17.20 -15.64
N GLU A 87 17.46 17.21 -16.55
CA GLU A 87 17.31 17.74 -17.90
C GLU A 87 17.25 16.63 -18.94
N ARG A 88 16.59 16.90 -20.07
CA ARG A 88 16.52 15.96 -21.19
C ARG A 88 17.91 15.70 -21.75
N VAL A 89 18.41 14.47 -21.60
CA VAL A 89 19.59 14.00 -22.33
C VAL A 89 19.26 13.93 -23.83
N SER A 90 19.88 14.79 -24.61
CA SER A 90 19.78 14.76 -26.07
C SER A 90 20.92 13.90 -26.62
N LEU A 91 20.57 12.80 -27.27
CA LEU A 91 21.51 11.94 -27.99
C LEU A 91 21.16 12.01 -29.47
N ARG A 92 22.14 12.35 -30.31
CA ARG A 92 22.03 12.26 -31.76
C ARG A 92 22.90 11.10 -32.25
N PRO A 93 22.46 10.38 -33.31
CA PRO A 93 23.34 9.45 -34.00
C PRO A 93 24.62 10.17 -34.42
N GLY A 94 25.78 9.71 -33.93
CA GLY A 94 27.08 10.30 -34.25
C GLY A 94 27.68 11.24 -33.21
N ASP A 95 27.01 11.52 -32.09
CA ASP A 95 27.57 12.36 -31.00
C ASP A 95 28.83 11.75 -30.34
N GLY A 96 29.20 10.51 -30.69
CA GLY A 96 30.31 9.78 -30.10
C GLY A 96 30.09 9.52 -28.61
N PHE A 97 30.92 8.68 -28.00
CA PHE A 97 31.03 8.63 -26.54
C PHE A 97 32.36 9.27 -26.11
N LEU A 98 32.84 10.24 -26.92
CA LEU A 98 34.20 10.32 -27.47
C LEU A 98 34.45 9.35 -28.62
#